data_AF-A0A3R7SZQ7-F1
#
_entry.id   AF-A0A3R7SZQ7-F1
#
_cell.length_a   1.000
_cell.length_b   1.000
_cell.length_c   1.000
_cell.angle_alpha   90.00
_cell.angle_beta   90.00
_cell.angle_gamma   90.00
#
_symmetry.space_group_name_H-M   'P 1'
#
loop_
_entity.id
_entity.type
_entity.pdbx_description
1 polymer ?
#
loop_
_entity_poly.entity_id
_entity_poly.type
_entity_poly.pdbx_seq_one_letter_code
_entity_poly.pdbx_strand_id
1 'polypeptide(L)'
;MAQKKLQKNSVYSEYDEDGDGIVTDEELSHVKEIKKTETELRKNLAQLRMARCTLIFMGVYATFLASPLCSAEKLEGLAGVTDLIFLSGSGIVGAYIGMTTWMSKK
;
A
#
# COMPACT_ATOMS: atom_id res chain seq x y z
N MET A 1 -21.58 19.49 -37.45
CA MET A 1 -20.61 18.51 -36.90
C MET A 1 -21.41 17.37 -36.29
N ALA A 2 -21.22 16.14 -36.76
CA ALA A 2 -22.04 14.99 -36.36
C ALA A 2 -21.63 14.53 -34.95
N GLN A 3 -22.57 14.61 -34.01
CA GLN A 3 -22.44 14.19 -32.63
C GLN A 3 -22.24 12.66 -32.59
N LYS A 4 -21.05 12.20 -32.18
CA LYS A 4 -20.73 10.78 -32.07
C LYS A 4 -21.51 10.20 -30.88
N LYS A 5 -22.55 9.42 -31.18
CA LYS A 5 -23.33 8.68 -30.16
C LYS A 5 -22.59 7.39 -29.78
N LEU A 6 -22.48 7.13 -28.48
CA LEU A 6 -21.89 5.90 -27.94
C LEU A 6 -22.67 4.65 -28.42
N GLN A 7 -21.94 3.61 -28.82
CA GLN A 7 -22.53 2.30 -29.12
C GLN A 7 -22.98 1.62 -27.81
N LYS A 8 -24.21 1.09 -27.79
CA LYS A 8 -24.71 0.23 -26.71
C LYS A 8 -23.73 -0.94 -26.51
N ASN A 9 -23.24 -1.10 -25.28
CA ASN A 9 -22.21 -2.06 -24.82
C ASN A 9 -20.74 -1.59 -24.89
N SER A 10 -20.48 -0.28 -24.78
CA SER A 10 -19.12 0.23 -24.56
C SER A 10 -18.78 0.23 -23.06
N VAL A 11 -17.57 -0.21 -22.69
CA VAL A 11 -16.99 -0.20 -21.31
C VAL A 11 -17.01 1.21 -20.67
N TYR A 12 -17.27 2.24 -21.49
CA TYR A 12 -17.38 3.63 -21.06
C TYR A 12 -18.78 4.03 -20.57
N SER A 13 -19.81 3.18 -20.69
CA SER A 13 -21.16 3.48 -20.17
C SER A 13 -21.23 3.46 -18.64
N GLU A 14 -20.22 2.93 -17.94
CA GLU A 14 -20.10 3.01 -16.47
C GLU A 14 -19.59 4.37 -15.98
N TYR A 15 -19.17 5.27 -16.89
CA TYR A 15 -18.63 6.60 -16.58
C TYR A 15 -19.50 7.74 -17.08
N ASP A 16 -20.72 7.44 -17.49
CA ASP A 16 -21.76 8.38 -17.91
C ASP A 16 -22.61 8.68 -16.65
N GLU A 17 -22.29 9.77 -15.94
CA GLU A 17 -22.91 10.09 -14.64
C GLU A 17 -24.29 10.76 -14.79
N ASP A 18 -24.55 11.39 -15.94
CA ASP A 18 -25.77 12.11 -16.29
C ASP A 18 -26.67 11.37 -17.31
N GLY A 19 -26.21 10.24 -17.87
CA GLY A 19 -27.01 9.30 -18.63
C GLY A 19 -27.44 9.80 -20.01
N ASP A 20 -26.67 10.73 -20.58
CA ASP A 20 -27.00 11.43 -21.83
C ASP A 20 -26.41 10.72 -23.08
N GLY A 21 -25.56 9.71 -22.88
CA GLY A 21 -24.92 8.93 -23.93
C GLY A 21 -23.70 9.60 -24.58
N ILE A 22 -23.11 10.61 -23.93
CA ILE A 22 -21.92 11.35 -24.36
C ILE A 22 -21.00 11.60 -23.15
N VAL A 23 -20.02 10.72 -22.96
CA VAL A 23 -18.99 10.93 -21.94
C VAL A 23 -18.19 12.19 -22.28
N THR A 24 -18.35 13.23 -21.45
CA THR A 24 -17.67 14.50 -21.61
C THR A 24 -16.26 14.40 -21.01
N ASP A 25 -15.29 15.12 -21.58
CA ASP A 25 -13.88 15.06 -21.15
C ASP A 25 -13.71 15.45 -19.65
N GLU A 26 -14.64 16.25 -19.14
CA GLU A 26 -14.72 16.66 -17.73
C GLU A 26 -15.13 15.49 -16.81
N GLU A 27 -16.11 14.68 -17.19
CA GLU A 27 -16.54 13.48 -16.43
C GLU A 27 -15.45 12.41 -16.42
N LEU A 28 -14.78 12.23 -17.57
CA LEU A 28 -13.66 11.30 -17.69
C LEU A 28 -12.45 11.75 -16.86
N SER A 29 -12.31 13.04 -16.60
CA SER A 29 -11.27 13.60 -15.72
C SER A 29 -11.61 13.40 -14.25
N HIS A 30 -12.85 13.62 -13.83
CA HIS A 30 -13.35 13.35 -12.48
C HIS A 30 -13.20 11.86 -12.12
N VAL A 31 -13.63 10.97 -13.01
CA VAL A 31 -13.47 9.51 -12.84
C VAL A 31 -12.00 9.10 -12.73
N LYS A 32 -11.12 9.70 -13.54
CA LYS A 32 -9.68 9.42 -13.47
C LYS A 32 -9.08 9.87 -12.16
N GLU A 33 -9.51 11.01 -11.62
CA GLU A 33 -9.10 11.48 -10.31
C GLU A 33 -9.57 10.51 -9.23
N ILE A 34 -10.86 10.16 -9.20
CA ILE A 34 -11.43 9.20 -8.24
C ILE A 34 -10.67 7.87 -8.28
N LYS A 35 -10.43 7.30 -9.47
CA LYS A 35 -9.66 6.06 -9.62
C LYS A 35 -8.21 6.17 -9.14
N LYS A 36 -7.55 7.31 -9.36
CA LYS A 36 -6.20 7.54 -8.83
C LYS A 36 -6.23 7.56 -7.32
N THR A 37 -7.16 8.31 -6.71
CA THR A 37 -7.31 8.38 -5.26
C THR A 37 -7.60 7.02 -4.65
N GLU A 38 -8.49 6.23 -5.25
CA GLU A 38 -8.76 4.85 -4.81
C GLU A 38 -7.53 3.95 -4.91
N THR A 39 -6.76 4.06 -6.00
CA THR A 39 -5.54 3.26 -6.19
C THR A 39 -4.49 3.60 -5.14
N GLU A 40 -4.34 4.87 -4.79
CA GLU A 40 -3.45 5.33 -3.71
C GLU A 40 -3.93 4.87 -2.34
N LEU A 41 -5.23 4.96 -2.06
CA LEU A 41 -5.84 4.45 -0.83
C LEU A 41 -5.59 2.95 -0.66
N ARG A 42 -5.74 2.16 -1.72
CA ARG A 42 -5.44 0.72 -1.71
C ARG A 42 -3.96 0.45 -1.41
N LYS A 43 -3.04 1.22 -2.00
CA LYS A 43 -1.60 1.11 -1.72
C LYS A 43 -1.28 1.44 -0.26
N ASN A 44 -1.83 2.52 0.28
CA ASN A 44 -1.65 2.91 1.67
C ASN A 44 -2.20 1.85 2.65
N LEU A 45 -3.37 1.28 2.37
CA LEU A 45 -3.94 0.19 3.16
C LEU A 45 -3.09 -1.08 3.10
N ALA A 46 -2.57 -1.43 1.92
CA ALA A 46 -1.64 -2.55 1.78
C ALA A 46 -0.36 -2.34 2.59
N GLN A 47 0.17 -1.11 2.59
CA GLN A 47 1.36 -0.75 3.36
C GLN A 47 1.13 -0.78 4.87
N LEU A 48 -0.03 -0.31 5.35
CA LEU A 48 -0.42 -0.45 6.76
C LEU A 48 -0.53 -1.91 7.20
N ARG A 49 -1.05 -2.79 6.33
CA ARG A 49 -1.11 -4.24 6.59
C ARG A 49 0.29 -4.85 6.65
N MET A 50 1.17 -4.52 5.71
CA MET A 50 2.56 -4.98 5.73
C MET A 50 3.30 -4.52 7.00
N ALA A 51 3.19 -3.24 7.35
CA ALA A 51 3.82 -2.69 8.55
C ALA A 51 3.34 -3.39 9.83
N ARG A 52 2.03 -3.65 9.96
CA ARG A 52 1.47 -4.42 11.08
C ARG A 52 2.05 -5.83 11.16
N CYS A 53 2.09 -6.55 10.05
CA CYS A 53 2.65 -7.90 10.01
C CYS A 53 4.13 -7.91 10.41
N THR A 54 4.93 -6.94 9.93
CA THR A 54 6.35 -6.83 10.28
C THR A 54 6.55 -6.52 11.77
N LEU A 55 5.76 -5.60 12.35
CA LEU A 55 5.84 -5.28 13.78
C LEU A 55 5.46 -6.48 14.67
N ILE A 56 4.42 -7.23 14.28
CA ILE A 56 4.02 -8.46 14.98
C ILE A 56 5.15 -9.50 14.88
N PHE A 57 5.72 -9.70 13.69
CA PHE A 57 6.84 -10.62 13.49
C PHE A 57 8.05 -10.26 14.35
N MET A 58 8.44 -8.98 14.40
CA MET A 58 9.53 -8.50 15.25
C MET A 58 9.24 -8.76 16.73
N GLY A 59 8.02 -8.50 17.20
CA GLY A 59 7.61 -8.78 18.58
C GLY A 59 7.65 -10.27 18.92
N VAL A 60 7.08 -11.11 18.06
CA VAL A 60 7.08 -12.57 18.24
C VAL A 60 8.51 -13.11 18.24
N TYR A 61 9.34 -12.66 17.31
CA TYR A 61 10.74 -13.07 17.21
C TYR A 61 11.54 -12.70 18.45
N ALA A 62 11.37 -11.48 18.98
CA ALA A 62 12.00 -11.06 20.23
C ALA A 62 11.53 -11.89 21.42
N THR A 63 10.22 -12.19 21.54
CA THR A 63 9.70 -13.05 22.61
C THR A 63 10.17 -14.51 22.49
N PHE A 64 10.38 -14.99 21.26
CA PHE A 64 10.91 -16.32 21.01
C PHE A 64 12.38 -16.44 21.41
N LEU A 65 13.19 -15.41 21.11
CA LEU A 65 14.58 -15.34 21.56
C LEU A 65 14.70 -15.17 23.08
N ALA A 66 13.80 -14.41 23.71
CA ALA A 66 13.75 -14.24 25.17
C ALA A 66 13.18 -15.46 25.92
N SER A 67 12.64 -16.45 25.20
CA SER A 67 12.12 -17.68 25.79
C SER A 67 13.27 -18.50 26.42
N PRO A 68 13.03 -19.17 27.57
CA PRO A 68 14.04 -20.01 28.23
C PRO A 68 14.54 -21.20 27.39
N LEU A 69 13.98 -21.42 26.20
CA LEU A 69 14.44 -22.40 25.21
C LEU A 69 15.75 -22.00 24.50
N CYS A 70 16.14 -20.72 24.53
CA CYS A 70 17.41 -20.26 23.94
C CYS A 70 18.51 -20.16 25.02
N SER A 71 19.54 -21.01 24.91
CA SER A 71 20.76 -20.89 25.72
C SER A 71 21.58 -19.66 25.30
N ALA A 72 22.30 -19.04 26.24
CA ALA A 72 23.08 -17.81 26.02
C ALA A 72 24.06 -17.92 24.83
N GLU A 73 24.67 -19.09 24.60
CA GLU A 73 25.56 -19.34 23.45
C GLU A 73 24.85 -19.25 22.09
N LYS A 74 23.59 -19.71 22.00
CA LYS A 74 22.82 -19.60 20.75
C LYS A 74 22.31 -18.18 20.53
N LEU A 75 22.04 -17.47 21.62
CA LEU A 75 21.63 -16.07 21.56
C LEU A 75 22.75 -15.18 21.00
N GLU A 76 24.00 -15.40 21.42
CA GLU A 76 25.14 -14.61 20.96
C GLU A 76 25.45 -14.84 19.47
N GLY A 77 25.35 -16.08 18.99
CA GLY A 77 25.48 -16.40 17.56
C GLY A 77 24.33 -15.88 16.69
N LEU A 78 23.11 -15.80 17.23
CA LEU A 78 21.94 -15.25 16.52
C LEU A 78 21.77 -13.74 16.66
N ALA A 79 22.38 -13.10 17.66
CA ALA A 79 22.25 -11.67 17.91
C ALA A 79 22.72 -10.83 16.72
N GLY A 80 23.87 -11.17 16.13
CA GLY A 80 24.38 -10.46 14.94
C GLY A 80 23.47 -10.60 13.71
N VAL A 81 22.85 -11.77 13.52
CA VAL A 81 21.88 -11.98 12.43
C VAL A 81 20.57 -11.25 12.71
N THR A 82 20.13 -11.24 13.97
CA THR A 82 18.94 -10.53 14.45
C THR A 82 19.04 -9.03 14.21
N ASP A 83 20.16 -8.42 14.61
CA ASP A 83 20.39 -6.99 14.44
C ASP A 83 20.35 -6.58 12.96
N LEU A 84 20.94 -7.40 12.08
CA LEU A 84 20.87 -7.21 10.64
C LEU A 84 19.44 -7.28 10.09
N ILE A 85 18.64 -8.26 10.54
CA ILE A 85 17.24 -8.42 10.14
C ILE A 85 16.42 -7.22 10.61
N PHE A 86 16.64 -6.76 11.85
CA PHE A 86 15.89 -5.65 12.43
C PHE A 86 16.28 -4.31 11.80
N LEU A 87 17.58 -4.07 11.58
CA LEU A 87 18.08 -2.87 10.93
C LEU A 87 17.61 -2.79 9.47
N SER A 88 17.72 -3.87 8.72
CA SER A 88 17.26 -3.94 7.33
C SER A 88 15.74 -3.79 7.22
N GLY A 89 14.99 -4.52 8.05
CA GLY A 89 13.53 -4.46 8.07
C GLY A 89 13.00 -3.08 8.46
N SER A 90 13.61 -2.46 9.48
CA SER A 90 13.28 -1.09 9.91
C SER A 90 13.61 -0.06 8.84
N GLY A 91 14.75 -0.19 8.14
CA GLY A 91 15.13 0.72 7.06
C GLY A 91 14.16 0.69 5.88
N ILE A 92 13.74 -0.50 5.45
CA ILE A 92 12.77 -0.64 4.36
C ILE A 92 11.42 -0.07 4.78
N VAL A 93 10.89 -0.47 5.94
CA VAL A 93 9.59 0.01 6.44
C VAL A 93 9.61 1.53 6.67
N GLY A 94 10.69 2.06 7.24
CA GLY A 94 10.89 3.50 7.45
C GLY A 94 10.96 4.29 6.16
N ALA A 95 11.66 3.79 5.14
CA ALA A 95 11.72 4.43 3.82
C ALA A 95 10.34 4.46 3.14
N TYR A 96 9.60 3.35 3.17
CA TYR A 96 8.26 3.29 2.59
C TYR A 96 7.28 4.19 3.32
N ILE A 97 7.21 4.11 4.66
CA ILE A 97 6.31 4.95 5.47
C ILE A 97 6.68 6.44 5.32
N GLY A 98 7.98 6.75 5.38
CA GLY A 98 8.50 8.10 5.17
C GLY A 98 8.09 8.68 3.83
N MET A 99 8.30 7.95 2.73
CA MET A 99 7.87 8.39 1.40
C MET A 99 6.36 8.58 1.31
N THR A 100 5.54 7.67 1.88
CA THR A 100 4.08 7.86 1.87
C THR A 100 3.61 9.04 2.70
N THR A 101 4.24 9.32 3.85
CA THR A 101 3.89 10.49 4.67
C THR A 101 4.28 11.80 3.99
N TRP A 102 5.39 11.81 3.25
CA TRP A 102 5.79 12.97 2.43
C TRP A 102 4.81 13.21 1.28
N MET A 103 4.43 12.15 0.57
CA MET A 103 3.44 12.21 -0.51
C MET A 103 2.06 12.63 -0.01
N SER A 104 1.67 12.26 1.22
CA SER A 104 0.39 12.65 1.81
C SER A 104 0.36 14.10 2.33
N LYS A 105 1.52 14.74 2.50
CA LYS A 105 1.64 16.13 2.95
C LYS A 105 1.70 17.13 1.79
N LYS A 106 1.87 16.66 0.56
CA LYS A 106 1.96 17.48 -0.65
C LYS A 106 0.62 17.52 -1.36
#